data_AF-S9R3I6-F1
#
_entry.id   AF-S9R3I6-F1
#
_cell.length_a   1.000
_cell.length_b   1.000
_cell.length_c   1.000
_cell.angle_alpha   90.00
_cell.angle_beta   90.00
_cell.angle_gamma   90.00
#
_symmetry.space_group_name_H-M   'P 1'
#
loop_
_entity.id
_entity.type
_entity.pdbx_description
1 polymer ?
#
loop_
_entity_poly.entity_id
_entity_poly.type
_entity_poly.pdbx_seq_one_letter_code
_entity_poly.pdbx_strand_id
1 'polypeptide(L)' 'MKVGDTLLIIEAMKTMNQIPAPHAGVVKRILVDDGAPVEYGAPLMIIE' A
#
# COMPACT_ATOMS: atom_id res chain seq x y z
N MET A 1 4.80 -11.85 3.50
CA MET A 1 3.67 -11.18 4.17
C MET A 1 2.54 -12.18 4.37
N LYS A 2 1.76 -12.02 5.43
CA LYS A 2 0.53 -12.76 5.70
C LYS A 2 -0.68 -11.90 5.33
N VAL A 3 -1.84 -12.54 5.16
CA VAL A 3 -3.10 -11.83 4.98
C VAL A 3 -3.32 -10.89 6.17
N GLY A 4 -3.66 -9.63 5.91
CA GLY A 4 -3.93 -8.63 6.95
C GLY A 4 -2.71 -7.88 7.47
N ASP A 5 -1.48 -8.23 7.08
CA ASP A 5 -0.29 -7.42 7.43
C ASP A 5 -0.45 -6.02 6.82
N THR A 6 -0.17 -4.96 7.59
CA THR A 6 -0.19 -3.58 7.07
C THR A 6 0.96 -3.38 6.08
N LEU A 7 0.63 -3.04 4.83
CA LEU A 7 1.61 -2.85 3.75
C LEU A 7 1.97 -1.38 3.51
N LEU A 8 0.98 -0.49 3.54
CA LEU A 8 1.18 0.95 3.37
C LEU A 8 0.26 1.73 4.33
N ILE A 9 0.64 2.98 4.57
CA ILE A 9 -0.21 3.97 5.23
C ILE A 9 -0.38 5.13 4.25
N ILE A 10 -1.64 5.50 4.00
CA ILE A 10 -1.99 6.63 3.13
C ILE A 10 -2.59 7.72 3.99
N GLU A 11 -2.05 8.94 3.89
CA GLU A 11 -2.71 10.12 4.43
C GLU A 11 -3.76 10.62 3.44
N ALA A 12 -5.03 10.64 3.85
CA ALA A 12 -6.11 11.24 3.11
C ALA A 12 -6.88 12.20 4.04
N MET A 13 -6.92 13.49 3.70
CA MET A 13 -7.65 14.51 4.47
C MET A 13 -7.32 14.49 5.98
N LYS A 14 -6.02 14.47 6.33
CA LYS A 14 -5.51 14.33 7.71
C LYS A 14 -5.87 13.01 8.42
N THR A 15 -6.38 12.03 7.68
CA THR A 15 -6.67 10.69 8.20
C THR A 15 -5.63 9.71 7.68
N MET A 16 -5.09 8.88 8.57
CA MET A 16 -4.13 7.85 8.22
C MET A 16 -4.85 6.52 7.98
N ASN A 17 -4.90 6.08 6.73
CA ASN A 17 -5.55 4.85 6.32
C ASN A 17 -4.51 3.75 6.11
N GLN A 18 -4.68 2.63 6.81
CA GLN A 18 -3.83 1.46 6.62
C GLN A 18 -4.33 0.62 5.45
N ILE A 19 -3.41 0.19 4.59
CA ILE A 19 -3.68 -0.71 3.48
C ILE A 19 -3.18 -2.11 3.86
N PRO A 20 -4.07 -3.04 4.25
CA PRO A 20 -3.68 -4.39 4.62
C PRO A 20 -3.41 -5.27 3.39
N ALA A 21 -2.61 -6.32 3.58
CA ALA A 21 -2.34 -7.31 2.55
C ALA A 21 -3.61 -8.12 2.22
N PRO A 22 -4.05 -8.15 0.94
CA PRO A 22 -5.27 -8.86 0.54
C PRO A 22 -5.09 -10.39 0.57
N HIS A 23 -3.85 -10.87 0.41
CA HIS A 23 -3.49 -12.27 0.52
C HIS A 23 -2.07 -12.43 1.09
N ALA A 24 -1.71 -13.66 1.48
CA ALA A 24 -0.34 -13.99 1.85
C ALA A 24 0.51 -14.06 0.58
N GLY A 25 1.78 -13.66 0.68
CA GLY A 25 2.60 -13.47 -0.51
C GLY A 25 3.94 -12.76 -0.29
N VAL A 26 4.56 -12.33 -1.38
CA VAL A 26 5.83 -11.58 -1.37
C VAL A 26 5.69 -10.25 -2.13
N VAL A 27 6.25 -9.17 -1.57
CA VAL A 27 6.31 -7.86 -2.24
C VAL A 27 7.36 -7.96 -3.34
N LYS A 28 6.94 -7.82 -4.60
CA LYS A 28 7.85 -7.85 -5.75
C LYS A 28 8.47 -6.48 -6.01
N ARG A 29 7.65 -5.43 -5.98
CA ARG A 29 8.07 -4.04 -6.23
C ARG A 29 7.16 -3.05 -5.52
N ILE A 30 7.75 -1.95 -5.08
CA ILE A 30 7.05 -0.75 -4.64
C ILE A 30 7.10 0.25 -5.82
N LEU A 31 5.97 0.86 -6.17
CA LEU A 31 5.82 1.74 -7.33
C LEU A 31 5.66 3.22 -6.94
N VAL A 32 5.71 3.51 -5.64
CA VAL A 32 5.49 4.82 -5.06
C VAL A 32 6.60 5.14 -4.06
N ASP A 33 7.03 6.40 -4.03
CA ASP A 33 8.01 6.89 -3.06
C ASP A 33 7.32 7.39 -1.79
N ASP A 34 8.07 7.46 -0.69
CA ASP A 34 7.56 7.99 0.58
C ASP A 34 7.12 9.45 0.45
N GLY A 35 5.94 9.77 0.98
CA GLY A 35 5.33 11.11 0.89
C GLY A 35 4.87 11.52 -0.52
N ALA A 36 4.97 10.66 -1.53
CA ALA A 36 4.52 10.98 -2.88
C ALA A 36 2.98 11.09 -2.94
N PRO A 37 2.42 12.08 -3.65
CA PRO A 37 0.98 12.18 -3.86
C PRO A 37 0.49 11.02 -4.73
N VAL A 38 -0.65 10.44 -4.34
CA VAL A 38 -1.30 9.33 -5.06
C VAL A 38 -2.75 9.69 -5.39
N GLU A 39 -3.21 9.26 -6.56
CA GLU A 39 -4.59 9.43 -6.99
C GLU A 39 -5.41 8.14 -6.81
N TYR A 40 -6.73 8.29 -6.83
CA TYR A 40 -7.62 7.14 -6.79
C TYR A 40 -7.36 6.19 -7.98
N GLY A 41 -7.14 4.91 -7.68
CA GLY A 41 -6.84 3.90 -8.69
C GLY A 41 -5.38 3.83 -9.11
N ALA A 42 -4.50 4.67 -8.57
CA ALA A 42 -3.07 4.58 -8.85
C ALA A 42 -2.46 3.27 -8.27
N PRO A 43 -1.60 2.57 -9.03
CA PRO A 43 -0.93 1.36 -8.55
C PRO A 43 0.17 1.72 -7.54
N LEU A 44 0.14 1.11 -6.36
CA LEU A 44 1.09 1.42 -5.26
C LEU A 44 2.26 0.42 -5.19
N MET A 45 1.97 -0.86 -5.41
CA MET A 45 2.95 -1.94 -5.31
C MET A 45 2.49 -3.18 -6.10
N ILE A 46 3.42 -4.10 -6.35
CA ILE A 46 3.17 -5.40 -6.96
C ILE A 46 3.46 -6.48 -5.91
N ILE A 47 2.49 -7.36 -5.70
CA ILE A 47 2.58 -8.52 -4.80
C ILE A 47 2.37 -9.81 -5.61
N GLU A 48 3.05 -10.89 -5.19
CA GLU A 48 2.87 -12.27 -5.70
C GLU A 48 2.17 -13.13 -4.66
#